data_AF-A0A0L8IFI0-F1
#
_entry.id   AF-A0A0L8IFI0-F1
#
_cell.length_a   1.000
_cell.length_b   1.000
_cell.length_c   1.000
_cell.angle_alpha   90.00
_cell.angle_beta   90.00
_cell.angle_gamma   90.00
#
_symmetry.space_group_name_H-M   'P 1'
#
loop_
_entity.id
_entity.type
_entity.pdbx_description
1 polymer ?
#
loop_
_entity_poly.entity_id
_entity_poly.type
_entity_poly.pdbx_seq_one_letter_code
_entity_poly.pdbx_strand_id
1 'polypeptide(L)'
;MGMIIILKDFRQKSCLLIDMTAPIDINVSVKTYQKLSKYKDLEIEISKMWNLKTKTIPIVIGALGMTAKLADYYLAQIPGNPKMAEVQKIVLMGTAHILRNILSM
;
A
#
# COMPACT_ATOMS: atom_id res chain seq x y z
N MET A 1 -10.63 0.69 5.90
CA MET A 1 -9.56 1.37 6.65
C MET A 1 -8.24 0.96 6.00
N GLY A 2 -7.48 1.92 5.45
CA GLY A 2 -6.19 1.63 4.81
C GLY A 2 -5.07 1.77 5.82
N MET A 3 -4.12 0.84 5.84
CA MET A 3 -2.93 0.93 6.66
C MET A 3 -1.84 1.63 5.86
N ILE A 4 -1.42 2.81 6.30
CA ILE A 4 -0.34 3.57 5.69
C ILE A 4 0.93 3.35 6.52
N ILE A 5 1.99 2.88 5.88
CA ILE A 5 3.33 2.77 6.45
C ILE A 5 4.24 3.73 5.71
N ILE A 6 4.99 4.53 6.46
CA ILE A 6 6.01 5.42 5.93
C ILE A 6 7.37 4.77 6.18
N LEU A 7 8.05 4.35 5.11
CA LEU A 7 9.43 3.87 5.20
C LEU A 7 10.37 4.99 4.76
N LYS A 8 11.17 5.50 5.70
CA LYS A 8 12.16 6.54 5.44
C LYS A 8 13.57 5.95 5.44
N ASP A 9 14.27 6.08 4.33
CA ASP A 9 15.67 5.68 4.22
C ASP A 9 16.54 6.91 3.92
N PHE A 10 17.20 7.41 4.97
CA PHE A 10 18.11 8.54 4.86
C PHE A 10 19.40 8.19 4.11
N ARG A 11 19.83 6.92 4.11
CA ARG A 11 21.05 6.48 3.40
C ARG A 11 20.83 6.51 1.90
N GLN A 12 19.67 6.02 1.45
CA GLN A 12 19.28 6.01 0.04
C GLN A 12 18.59 7.31 -0.42
N LYS A 13 18.44 8.28 0.49
CA LYS A 13 17.68 9.53 0.29
C LYS A 13 16.28 9.27 -0.30
N SER A 14 15.57 8.27 0.22
CA SER A 14 14.25 7.86 -0.28
C SER A 14 13.19 7.75 0.82
N CYS A 15 11.94 7.87 0.42
CA CYS A 15 10.77 7.71 1.30
C CYS A 15 9.70 6.93 0.53
N LEU A 16 9.11 5.91 1.14
CA LEU A 16 8.01 5.14 0.55
C LEU A 16 6.75 5.33 1.38
N LEU A 17 5.66 5.72 0.71
CA LEU A 17 4.32 5.77 1.26
C LEU A 17 3.59 4.49 0.83
N ILE A 18 3.56 3.49 1.70
CA ILE A 18 2.94 2.19 1.41
C ILE A 18 1.54 2.20 1.97
N ASP A 19 0.52 2.06 1.13
CA ASP A 19 -0.88 2.05 1.57
C ASP A 19 -1.60 0.78 1.10
N MET A 20 -1.95 -0.09 2.03
CA MET A 20 -2.62 -1.37 1.79
C MET A 20 -4.14 -1.27 1.86
N THR A 21 -4.86 -1.95 0.96
CA THR A 21 -6.33 -2.07 1.03
C THR A 21 -6.84 -3.37 0.40
N ALA A 22 -8.00 -3.82 0.89
CA ALA A 22 -8.75 -4.93 0.31
C ALA A 22 -10.14 -4.50 -0.19
N PRO A 23 -10.33 -4.22 -1.50
CA PRO A 23 -11.64 -3.95 -2.07
C PRO A 23 -12.27 -5.25 -2.60
N ILE A 24 -13.51 -5.16 -3.11
CA ILE A 24 -14.05 -6.18 -4.01
C ILE A 24 -13.18 -6.20 -5.28
N ASP A 25 -12.92 -7.38 -5.83
CA ASP A 25 -12.01 -7.64 -6.94
C ASP A 25 -12.19 -6.70 -8.14
N ILE A 26 -13.43 -6.43 -8.55
CA ILE A 26 -13.75 -5.53 -9.66
C ILE A 26 -13.19 -4.11 -9.48
N ASN A 27 -12.96 -3.69 -8.24
CA ASN A 27 -12.49 -2.36 -7.89
C ASN A 27 -10.97 -2.27 -7.73
N VAL A 28 -10.20 -3.36 -7.89
CA VAL A 28 -8.76 -3.38 -7.65
C VAL A 28 -8.02 -2.32 -8.49
N SER A 29 -8.28 -2.26 -9.80
CA SER A 29 -7.63 -1.29 -10.68
C SER A 29 -8.01 0.16 -10.34
N VAL A 30 -9.31 0.41 -10.14
CA VAL A 30 -9.84 1.74 -9.80
C VAL A 30 -9.25 2.23 -8.48
N LYS A 31 -9.21 1.37 -7.46
CA LYS A 31 -8.65 1.70 -6.14
C LYS A 31 -7.16 1.94 -6.18
N THR A 32 -6.43 1.23 -7.05
CA THR A 32 -4.99 1.46 -7.26
C THR A 32 -4.75 2.87 -7.80
N TYR A 33 -5.47 3.28 -8.84
CA TYR A 33 -5.35 4.63 -9.40
C TYR A 33 -5.79 5.73 -8.43
N GLN A 34 -6.92 5.51 -7.73
CA GLN A 34 -7.41 6.44 -6.71
C GLN A 34 -6.35 6.72 -5.63
N LYS A 35 -5.62 5.70 -5.16
CA LYS A 35 -4.54 5.88 -4.18
C LYS A 35 -3.39 6.70 -4.76
N LEU A 36 -2.91 6.36 -5.96
CA LEU A 36 -1.82 7.10 -6.61
C LEU A 36 -2.15 8.57 -6.78
N SER A 37 -3.37 8.88 -7.21
CA SER A 37 -3.84 10.26 -7.35
C SER A 37 -3.96 10.96 -6.00
N LYS A 38 -4.56 10.29 -4.99
CA LYS A 38 -4.77 10.87 -3.65
C LYS A 38 -3.47 11.29 -2.98
N TYR A 39 -2.39 10.52 -3.12
CA TYR A 39 -1.11 10.81 -2.44
C TYR A 39 -0.15 11.64 -3.28
N LYS A 40 -0.52 12.08 -4.49
CA LYS A 40 0.44 12.72 -5.39
C LYS A 40 0.97 14.05 -4.84
N ASP A 41 0.10 14.88 -4.29
CA ASP A 41 0.49 16.16 -3.70
C ASP A 41 1.32 15.95 -2.43
N LEU A 42 0.94 14.98 -1.61
CA LEU A 42 1.68 14.60 -0.39
C LEU A 42 3.10 14.08 -0.72
N GLU A 43 3.24 13.30 -1.80
CA GLU A 43 4.54 12.83 -2.29
C GLU A 43 5.46 14.01 -2.65
N ILE A 44 4.92 15.04 -3.29
CA ILE A 44 5.67 16.25 -3.66
C ILE A 44 6.05 17.05 -2.40
N GLU A 45 5.12 17.23 -1.47
CA GLU A 45 5.32 17.99 -0.25
C GLU A 45 6.39 17.35 0.64
N ILE A 46 6.29 16.05 0.90
CA ILE A 46 7.27 15.29 1.69
C ILE A 46 8.65 15.31 1.00
N SER A 47 8.68 15.18 -0.33
CA SER A 47 9.94 15.22 -1.07
C SER A 47 10.65 16.56 -0.90
N LYS A 48 9.91 17.68 -0.93
CA LYS A 48 10.45 19.02 -0.70
C LYS A 48 10.87 19.23 0.75
N MET A 49 10.01 18.89 1.72
CA MET A 49 10.27 19.10 3.14
C MET A 49 11.47 18.31 3.66
N TRP A 50 11.63 17.06 3.22
CA TRP A 50 12.69 16.19 3.71
C TRP A 50 13.89 16.08 2.77
N ASN A 51 13.81 16.69 1.58
CA ASN A 51 14.82 16.56 0.53
C ASN A 51 15.11 15.08 0.17
N LEU A 52 14.05 14.27 0.07
CA LEU A 52 14.09 12.84 -0.24
C LEU A 52 13.29 12.54 -1.51
N LYS A 53 13.65 11.47 -2.23
CA LYS A 53 12.81 10.92 -3.30
C LYS A 53 11.65 10.15 -2.67
N THR A 54 10.46 10.75 -2.66
CA THR A 54 9.26 10.10 -2.13
C THR A 54 8.49 9.37 -3.22
N LYS A 55 7.96 8.18 -2.92
CA LYS A 55 7.11 7.44 -3.85
C LYS A 55 5.96 6.75 -3.14
N THR A 56 4.78 6.82 -3.75
CA THR A 56 3.60 6.08 -3.31
C THR A 56 3.61 4.65 -3.87
N ILE A 57 3.41 3.67 -2.99
CA ILE A 57 3.32 2.23 -3.29
C ILE A 57 1.91 1.75 -2.92
N PRO A 58 0.97 1.71 -3.88
CA PRO A 58 -0.38 1.22 -3.64
C PRO A 58 -0.40 -0.31 -3.65
N ILE A 59 -0.68 -0.91 -2.49
CA ILE A 59 -0.89 -2.36 -2.39
C ILE A 59 -2.40 -2.61 -2.31
N VAL A 60 -2.97 -3.11 -3.40
CA VAL A 60 -4.41 -3.35 -3.53
C VAL A 60 -4.65 -4.81 -3.87
N ILE A 61 -5.34 -5.51 -2.97
CA ILE A 61 -5.61 -6.95 -3.07
C ILE A 61 -7.12 -7.16 -2.96
N GLY A 62 -7.75 -7.66 -4.01
CA GLY A 62 -9.15 -8.02 -4.02
C GLY A 62 -9.49 -9.03 -2.92
N ALA A 63 -10.74 -9.03 -2.46
CA ALA A 63 -11.24 -9.95 -1.43
C ALA A 63 -10.99 -11.44 -1.78
N LEU A 64 -10.98 -11.81 -3.06
CA LEU A 64 -10.66 -13.18 -3.50
C LEU A 64 -9.19 -13.35 -3.94
N GLY A 65 -8.34 -12.37 -3.64
CA GLY A 65 -6.91 -12.40 -3.93
C GLY A 65 -6.51 -11.79 -5.28
N MET A 66 -7.45 -11.17 -6.02
CA MET A 66 -7.14 -10.48 -7.28
C MET A 66 -6.14 -9.34 -7.05
N THR A 67 -5.16 -9.20 -7.94
CA THR A 67 -4.16 -8.13 -7.89
C THR A 67 -4.13 -7.34 -9.19
N ALA A 68 -3.68 -6.08 -9.13
CA ALA A 68 -3.47 -5.29 -10.34
C ALA A 68 -2.25 -5.80 -11.11
N LYS A 69 -2.23 -5.61 -12.44
CA LYS A 69 -1.08 -6.01 -13.30
C LYS A 69 0.26 -5.43 -12.85
N LEU A 70 0.25 -4.25 -12.22
CA LEU A 70 1.45 -3.56 -11.73
C LEU A 70 1.79 -3.92 -10.28
N ALA A 71 1.09 -4.87 -9.65
CA ALA A 71 1.33 -5.24 -8.26
C ALA A 71 2.77 -5.71 -8.02
N ASP A 72 3.31 -6.57 -8.88
CA ASP A 72 4.69 -7.06 -8.76
C ASP A 72 5.71 -5.93 -8.90
N TYR A 73 5.46 -4.98 -9.79
CA TYR A 73 6.28 -3.77 -9.94
C TYR A 73 6.29 -2.94 -8.65
N TYR A 74 5.17 -2.82 -7.94
CA TYR A 74 5.09 -2.11 -6.67
C TYR A 74 5.77 -2.87 -5.53
N LEU A 75 5.61 -4.19 -5.46
CA LEU A 75 6.24 -5.03 -4.44
C LEU A 75 7.76 -5.03 -4.54
N ALA A 76 8.30 -5.08 -5.76
CA ALA A 76 9.74 -5.07 -6.01
C ALA A 76 10.45 -3.79 -5.50
N GLN A 77 9.70 -2.73 -5.24
CA GLN A 77 10.23 -1.46 -4.73
C GLN A 77 10.30 -1.40 -3.20
N ILE A 78 9.62 -2.32 -2.51
CA ILE A 78 9.66 -2.40 -1.06
C ILE A 78 10.97 -3.10 -0.66
N PRO A 79 11.78 -2.49 0.23
CA PRO A 79 12.98 -3.14 0.75
C PRO A 79 12.66 -4.51 1.35
N GLY A 80 13.48 -5.51 1.05
CA GLY A 80 13.25 -6.90 1.44
C GLY A 80 12.43 -7.72 0.43
N ASN A 81 11.91 -7.09 -0.64
CA ASN A 81 11.20 -7.75 -1.74
C ASN A 81 10.14 -8.76 -1.27
N PRO A 82 9.11 -8.29 -0.52
CA PRO A 82 8.10 -9.17 0.05
C PRO A 82 7.35 -9.92 -1.04
N LYS A 83 7.07 -11.20 -0.80
CA LYS A 83 6.32 -12.04 -1.75
C LYS A 83 4.84 -11.68 -1.69
N MET A 84 4.15 -11.79 -2.84
CA MET A 84 2.71 -11.54 -2.93
C MET A 84 1.89 -12.32 -1.88
N ALA A 85 2.26 -13.59 -1.64
CA ALA A 85 1.60 -14.43 -0.64
C ALA A 85 1.73 -13.89 0.80
N GLU A 86 2.87 -13.29 1.15
CA GLU A 86 3.09 -12.70 2.48
C GLU A 86 2.20 -11.47 2.66
N VAL A 87 2.12 -10.63 1.62
CA VAL A 87 1.29 -9.42 1.61
C VAL A 87 -0.20 -9.77 1.65
N GLN A 88 -0.63 -10.79 0.90
CA GLN A 88 -2.01 -11.31 0.99
C GLN A 88 -2.34 -11.76 2.42
N LYS A 89 -1.43 -12.48 3.09
CA LYS A 89 -1.61 -12.90 4.48
C LYS A 89 -1.75 -11.72 5.42
N ILE A 90 -0.92 -10.68 5.27
CA ILE A 90 -1.01 -9.44 6.07
C ILE A 90 -2.38 -8.77 5.88
N VAL A 91 -2.84 -8.65 4.64
CA VAL A 91 -4.13 -8.03 4.31
C VAL A 91 -5.31 -8.83 4.90
N LEU A 92 -5.25 -10.16 4.83
CA LEU A 92 -6.25 -11.04 5.45
C LEU A 92 -6.28 -10.88 6.96
N MET A 93 -5.11 -10.87 7.63
CA MET A 93 -5.03 -10.68 9.08
C MET A 93 -5.55 -9.30 9.50
N GLY A 94 -5.23 -8.24 8.76
CA GLY A 94 -5.74 -6.90 9.01
C GLY A 94 -7.25 -6.80 8.86
N THR A 95 -7.81 -7.40 7.80
CA THR A 95 -9.27 -7.45 7.58
C THR A 95 -9.97 -8.26 8.68
N ALA A 96 -9.43 -9.42 9.05
CA ALA A 96 -9.96 -10.25 10.12
C ALA A 96 -9.93 -9.54 11.48
N HIS A 97 -8.86 -8.80 11.79
CA HIS A 97 -8.76 -8.01 13.01
C HIS A 97 -9.84 -6.93 13.07
N ILE A 98 -10.03 -6.16 11.99
CA ILE A 98 -11.09 -5.14 11.92
C ILE A 98 -12.47 -5.78 12.10
N LEU A 99 -12.74 -6.91 11.42
CA LEU A 99 -14.01 -7.60 11.53
C LEU A 99 -14.28 -8.08 12.96
N ARG A 100 -13.27 -8.67 13.63
CA ARG A 100 -13.38 -9.06 15.05
C ARG A 100 -13.69 -7.87 15.93
N ASN A 101 -13.03 -6.73 15.74
CA ASN A 101 -13.29 -5.54 16.55
C ASN A 101 -14.71 -5.01 16.36
N ILE A 102 -15.27 -5.08 15.15
CA ILE A 102 -16.65 -4.66 14.86
C ILE A 102 -17.67 -5.64 15.43
N LEU A 103 -17.43 -6.94 15.27
CA LEU A 103 -18.38 -8.00 15.70
C LEU A 103 -18.27 -8.37 17.18
N SER A 104 -17.19 -7.96 17.86
CA SER A 104 -17.03 -8.13 19.31
C SER A 104 -17.54 -6.91 20.10
N MET A 105 -18.21 -5.97 19.42
CA MET A 105 -19.11 -4.98 20.04
C MET A 105 -20.47 -5.63 20.30
#